data_AF-A0AAD3NIY4-F1
#
_entry.id   AF-A0AAD3NIY4-F1
#
_cell.length_a   1.000
_cell.length_b   1.000
_cell.length_c   1.000
_cell.angle_alpha   90.00
_cell.angle_beta   90.00
_cell.angle_gamma   90.00
#
_symmetry.space_group_name_H-M   'P 1'
#
loop_
_entity.id
_entity.type
_entity.pdbx_description
1 polymer ?
#
loop_
_entity_poly.entity_id
_entity_poly.type
_entity_poly.pdbx_seq_one_letter_code
_entity_poly.pdbx_strand_id
1 'polypeptide(L)'
;MSGSNQRQDLVLIKELELILDSCALELTPVDEVWPNLYIGNVAVAQNRKTLHKLGITHVLNVAHSKQGSIGDQSFYGNTCVYFGIPAEDSDHFDLSQYFKPAADFIHKALKSKDGKLLVHCIMGVSRSATLVLAYLMLRQRLPLRDALKHVVQKRAIYPNRNFLSLLLKLDEQLTLKRRDPPYEPPSVSELQELLLADRRPTGHVNQVWPNLYIGNEVAARDKGTLHSLGITHIVNAAHGPPSPGPGPCFCVNTGPRFYRDMTVDYYGVEADDAIDFILSPFFYPTARYIRAALAMGGRVFVHCLMGVSRSATLVLAFLMIAEGLRLQEAVATVRPHRDICPNPGFLQQLRSLDMSLERERRRRRQAQTLGHLTQEEETPSLTELRQIIWANRKPVAPFNQVWPNLYIGDVSVARDKATLSSLGITHILNAAAGRHRINTGQQFYSDLEVEYHGVEAADHPEFNLQPFFSPAAQFIDSALKKNGKVFVHCAMGVSRSGGLVLAYLMICHGLSLVEAIIAVRLNRDIGPNSGFLEQLRQLELSLSLKSRQITEENHTDVS
;
A
#
# COMPACT_ATOMS: atom_id res chain seq x y z
N MET A 1 24.64 -21.50 -16.83
CA MET A 1 23.48 -20.73 -16.34
C MET A 1 22.11 -21.37 -16.66
N SER A 2 22.04 -22.62 -17.15
CA SER A 2 20.78 -23.26 -17.58
C SER A 2 20.05 -24.06 -16.48
N GLY A 3 20.73 -24.45 -15.40
CA GLY A 3 20.16 -25.33 -14.36
C GLY A 3 19.21 -24.65 -13.35
N SER A 4 19.27 -23.32 -13.20
CA SER A 4 18.42 -22.58 -12.25
C SER A 4 16.99 -22.38 -12.77
N ASN A 5 16.83 -22.04 -14.06
CA ASN A 5 15.50 -21.81 -14.65
C ASN A 5 14.69 -23.10 -14.77
N GLN A 6 15.30 -24.23 -15.16
CA GLN A 6 14.59 -25.52 -15.21
C GLN A 6 14.05 -25.95 -13.84
N ARG A 7 14.78 -25.64 -12.76
CA ARG A 7 14.34 -25.99 -11.40
C ARG A 7 13.16 -25.12 -10.94
N GLN A 8 13.15 -23.84 -11.29
CA GLN A 8 12.02 -22.94 -11.00
C GLN A 8 10.77 -23.32 -11.81
N ASP A 9 10.91 -23.60 -13.10
CA ASP A 9 9.80 -24.03 -13.95
C ASP A 9 9.13 -25.29 -13.41
N LEU A 10 9.93 -26.26 -12.93
CA LEU A 10 9.41 -27.48 -12.31
C LEU A 10 8.63 -27.24 -11.02
N VAL A 11 9.01 -26.23 -10.21
CA VAL A 11 8.27 -25.87 -9.00
C VAL A 11 6.93 -25.24 -9.38
N LEU A 12 6.94 -24.29 -10.32
CA LEU A 12 5.73 -23.63 -10.79
C LEU A 12 4.75 -24.62 -11.44
N ILE A 13 5.25 -25.56 -12.25
CA ILE A 13 4.42 -26.61 -12.85
C ILE A 13 3.75 -27.45 -11.76
N LYS A 14 4.48 -27.86 -10.71
CA LYS A 14 3.88 -28.62 -9.60
C LYS A 14 2.77 -27.85 -8.89
N GLU A 15 2.90 -26.54 -8.75
CA GLU A 15 1.83 -25.72 -8.18
C GLU A 15 0.59 -25.67 -9.07
N LEU A 16 0.75 -25.67 -10.40
CA LEU A 16 -0.38 -25.78 -11.33
C LEU A 16 -1.02 -27.17 -11.28
N GLU A 17 -0.21 -28.23 -11.17
CA GLU A 17 -0.68 -29.61 -10.97
C GLU A 17 -1.55 -29.72 -9.71
N LEU A 18 -1.18 -29.07 -8.59
CA LEU A 18 -2.02 -29.03 -7.39
C LEU A 18 -3.42 -28.40 -7.64
N ILE A 19 -3.51 -27.40 -8.52
CA ILE A 19 -4.80 -26.82 -8.91
C ILE A 19 -5.60 -27.82 -9.76
N LEU A 20 -4.94 -28.50 -10.69
CA LEU A 20 -5.58 -29.53 -11.53
C LEU A 20 -6.08 -30.70 -10.67
N ASP A 21 -5.27 -31.17 -9.73
CA ASP A 21 -5.57 -32.27 -8.80
C ASP A 21 -6.70 -31.94 -7.82
N SER A 22 -7.02 -30.65 -7.63
CA SER A 22 -8.18 -30.23 -6.84
C SER A 22 -9.54 -30.47 -7.52
N CYS A 23 -9.53 -30.81 -8.83
CA CYS A 23 -10.75 -31.07 -9.58
C CYS A 23 -11.38 -32.42 -9.17
N ALA A 24 -12.56 -32.38 -8.57
CA ALA A 24 -13.32 -33.57 -8.19
C ALA A 24 -14.39 -33.99 -9.21
N LEU A 25 -14.42 -33.38 -10.40
CA LEU A 25 -15.43 -33.64 -11.42
C LEU A 25 -15.10 -34.88 -12.25
N GLU A 26 -16.13 -35.64 -12.63
CA GLU A 26 -15.98 -36.70 -13.63
C GLU A 26 -15.81 -36.13 -15.03
N LEU A 27 -15.05 -36.82 -15.89
CA LEU A 27 -14.83 -36.39 -17.26
C LEU A 27 -16.08 -36.70 -18.12
N THR A 28 -16.86 -35.66 -18.43
CA THR A 28 -18.01 -35.78 -19.33
C THR A 28 -17.59 -35.64 -20.79
N PRO A 29 -18.45 -36.02 -21.76
CA PRO A 29 -18.15 -35.83 -23.18
C PRO A 29 -18.00 -34.37 -23.62
N VAL A 30 -18.71 -33.43 -22.98
CA VAL A 30 -18.68 -31.99 -23.28
C VAL A 30 -19.22 -31.18 -22.09
N ASP A 31 -18.54 -30.09 -21.73
CA ASP A 31 -19.00 -29.14 -20.71
C ASP A 31 -18.85 -27.70 -21.20
N GLU A 32 -19.74 -26.83 -20.73
CA GLU A 32 -19.59 -25.39 -20.87
C GLU A 32 -18.64 -24.87 -19.79
N VAL A 33 -17.50 -24.32 -20.21
CA VAL A 33 -16.43 -23.88 -19.30
C VAL A 33 -16.32 -22.36 -19.20
N TRP A 34 -17.01 -21.64 -20.08
CA TRP A 34 -17.15 -20.18 -20.10
C TRP A 34 -18.43 -19.86 -20.91
N PRO A 35 -19.13 -18.74 -20.70
CA PRO A 35 -20.36 -18.44 -21.44
C PRO A 35 -20.25 -18.69 -22.96
N ASN A 36 -21.07 -19.61 -23.47
CA ASN A 36 -21.13 -20.08 -24.86
C ASN A 36 -19.85 -20.77 -25.41
N LEU A 37 -18.90 -21.11 -24.54
CA LEU A 37 -17.64 -21.79 -24.88
C LEU A 37 -17.57 -23.16 -24.21
N TYR A 38 -17.49 -24.19 -25.04
CA TYR A 38 -17.53 -25.57 -24.62
C TYR A 38 -16.18 -26.25 -24.85
N ILE A 39 -15.78 -27.14 -23.94
CA ILE A 39 -14.71 -28.10 -24.18
C ILE A 39 -15.33 -29.49 -24.29
N GLY A 40 -14.93 -30.25 -25.31
CA GLY A 40 -15.42 -31.62 -25.49
C GLY A 40 -14.42 -32.58 -26.10
N ASN A 41 -14.85 -33.83 -26.23
CA ASN A 41 -14.09 -34.91 -26.85
C ASN A 41 -14.48 -35.11 -28.33
N VAL A 42 -13.75 -36.00 -29.01
CA VAL A 42 -13.96 -36.29 -30.43
C VAL A 42 -15.32 -36.92 -30.73
N ALA A 43 -15.88 -37.71 -29.81
CA ALA A 43 -17.17 -38.36 -29.98
C ALA A 43 -18.32 -37.35 -30.06
N VAL A 44 -18.27 -36.28 -29.24
CA VAL A 44 -19.25 -35.19 -29.31
C VAL A 44 -19.05 -34.36 -30.59
N ALA A 45 -17.82 -34.04 -30.93
CA ALA A 45 -17.51 -33.26 -32.13
C ALA A 45 -18.00 -33.94 -33.42
N GLN A 46 -17.93 -35.27 -33.49
CA GLN A 46 -18.41 -36.04 -34.64
C GLN A 46 -19.92 -36.34 -34.59
N ASN A 47 -20.60 -36.04 -33.48
CA ASN A 47 -22.05 -36.23 -33.35
C ASN A 47 -22.80 -34.94 -33.73
N ARG A 48 -23.12 -34.81 -35.02
CA ARG A 48 -23.85 -33.64 -35.57
C ARG A 48 -25.20 -33.39 -34.90
N LYS A 49 -25.91 -34.44 -34.46
CA LYS A 49 -27.19 -34.28 -33.75
C LYS A 49 -26.98 -33.60 -32.39
N THR A 50 -25.93 -34.01 -31.66
CA THR A 50 -25.56 -33.38 -30.38
C THR A 50 -25.11 -31.94 -30.57
N LEU A 51 -24.27 -31.65 -31.58
CA LEU A 51 -23.85 -30.28 -31.88
C LEU A 51 -25.04 -29.37 -32.19
N HIS A 52 -25.98 -29.85 -33.01
CA HIS A 52 -27.21 -29.12 -33.31
C HIS A 52 -28.06 -28.89 -32.05
N LYS A 53 -28.22 -29.91 -31.19
CA LYS A 53 -28.97 -29.80 -29.93
C LYS A 53 -28.36 -28.77 -28.98
N LEU A 54 -27.04 -28.67 -28.92
CA LEU A 54 -26.31 -27.68 -28.12
C LEU A 54 -26.30 -26.27 -28.77
N GLY A 55 -26.69 -26.17 -30.04
CA GLY A 55 -26.64 -24.94 -30.82
C GLY A 55 -25.22 -24.52 -31.18
N ILE A 56 -24.29 -25.46 -31.34
CA ILE A 56 -22.90 -25.15 -31.69
C ILE A 56 -22.83 -24.60 -33.12
N THR A 57 -22.23 -23.42 -33.24
CA THR A 57 -22.07 -22.65 -34.49
C THR A 57 -20.63 -22.63 -35.00
N HIS A 58 -19.66 -22.91 -34.12
CA HIS A 58 -18.24 -22.89 -34.44
C HIS A 58 -17.55 -24.10 -33.80
N VAL A 59 -16.60 -24.71 -34.51
CA VAL A 59 -15.81 -25.85 -34.02
C VAL A 59 -14.32 -25.56 -34.19
N LEU A 60 -13.59 -25.58 -33.08
CA LEU A 60 -12.13 -25.56 -33.04
C LEU A 60 -11.61 -26.96 -32.70
N ASN A 61 -11.05 -27.65 -33.69
CA ASN A 61 -10.47 -28.98 -33.53
C ASN A 61 -8.97 -28.87 -33.29
N VAL A 62 -8.50 -29.15 -32.07
CA VAL A 62 -7.09 -29.10 -31.68
C VAL A 62 -6.37 -30.44 -31.89
N ALA A 63 -7.04 -31.39 -32.54
CA ALA A 63 -6.48 -32.69 -32.94
C ALA A 63 -6.75 -32.96 -34.41
N HIS A 64 -6.78 -31.93 -35.27
CA HIS A 64 -7.09 -32.11 -36.69
C HIS A 64 -6.09 -33.06 -37.36
N SER A 65 -6.60 -33.93 -38.24
CA SER A 65 -5.81 -34.95 -38.95
C SER A 65 -5.11 -35.98 -38.06
N LYS A 66 -5.43 -36.03 -36.75
CA LYS A 66 -4.98 -37.12 -35.86
C LYS A 66 -5.93 -38.31 -35.99
N GLN A 67 -5.41 -39.52 -35.75
CA GLN A 67 -6.20 -40.75 -35.88
C GLN A 67 -7.48 -40.67 -35.02
N GLY A 68 -8.62 -40.98 -35.63
CA GLY A 68 -9.94 -40.90 -34.98
C GLY A 68 -10.54 -39.49 -34.91
N SER A 69 -9.77 -38.42 -35.18
CA SER A 69 -10.24 -37.03 -35.21
C SER A 69 -10.55 -36.56 -36.64
N ILE A 70 -11.69 -37.02 -37.13
CA ILE A 70 -12.27 -36.63 -38.41
C ILE A 70 -12.99 -35.29 -38.24
N GLY A 71 -12.76 -34.36 -39.16
CA GLY A 71 -13.46 -33.09 -39.21
C GLY A 71 -12.75 -32.07 -40.11
N ASP A 72 -13.52 -31.41 -40.96
CA ASP A 72 -13.15 -30.28 -41.80
C ASP A 72 -14.43 -29.47 -42.14
N GLN A 73 -14.30 -28.39 -42.90
CA GLN A 73 -15.48 -27.59 -43.28
C GLN A 73 -16.51 -28.40 -44.09
N SER A 74 -16.09 -29.42 -44.84
CA SER A 74 -17.00 -30.28 -45.61
C SER A 74 -17.84 -31.19 -44.70
N PHE A 75 -17.23 -31.75 -43.65
CA PHE A 75 -17.89 -32.58 -42.65
C PHE A 75 -18.97 -31.83 -41.87
N TYR A 76 -18.67 -30.58 -41.47
CA TYR A 76 -19.62 -29.74 -40.74
C TYR A 76 -20.61 -29.00 -41.67
N GLY A 77 -20.31 -28.87 -42.96
CA GLY A 77 -21.14 -28.15 -43.92
C GLY A 77 -21.37 -26.69 -43.50
N ASN A 78 -22.54 -26.13 -43.83
CA ASN A 78 -22.88 -24.75 -43.50
C ASN A 78 -23.40 -24.57 -42.05
N THR A 79 -23.46 -25.64 -41.24
CA THR A 79 -24.02 -25.55 -39.87
C THR A 79 -23.00 -25.05 -38.87
N CYS A 80 -21.70 -25.24 -39.12
CA CYS A 80 -20.65 -24.74 -38.25
C CYS A 80 -19.49 -24.16 -39.05
N VAL A 81 -18.87 -23.09 -38.54
CA VAL A 81 -17.58 -22.60 -39.03
C VAL A 81 -16.48 -23.43 -38.39
N TYR A 82 -15.58 -23.99 -39.20
CA TYR A 82 -14.55 -24.92 -38.75
C TYR A 82 -13.16 -24.27 -38.72
N PHE A 83 -12.40 -24.53 -37.65
CA PHE A 83 -10.97 -24.25 -37.59
C PHE A 83 -10.20 -25.45 -37.03
N GLY A 84 -9.30 -26.02 -37.83
CA GLY A 84 -8.51 -27.19 -37.49
C GLY A 84 -7.06 -26.86 -37.19
N ILE A 85 -6.54 -27.37 -36.07
CA ILE A 85 -5.14 -27.29 -35.66
C ILE A 85 -4.59 -28.71 -35.54
N PRO A 86 -3.55 -29.08 -36.31
CA PRO A 86 -3.01 -30.43 -36.32
C PRO A 86 -2.02 -30.68 -35.17
N ALA A 87 -2.42 -30.40 -33.92
CA ALA A 87 -1.53 -30.48 -32.77
C ALA A 87 -1.35 -31.90 -32.22
N GLU A 88 -0.11 -32.19 -31.82
CA GLU A 88 0.26 -33.41 -31.09
C GLU A 88 0.13 -33.20 -29.59
N ASP A 89 -0.26 -34.25 -28.87
CA ASP A 89 -0.34 -34.23 -27.40
C ASP A 89 0.94 -34.79 -26.81
N SER A 90 2.05 -34.08 -27.04
CA SER A 90 3.37 -34.54 -26.64
C SER A 90 4.10 -33.52 -25.78
N ASP A 91 5.15 -34.00 -25.12
CA ASP A 91 6.05 -33.22 -24.28
C ASP A 91 7.01 -32.30 -25.06
N HIS A 92 6.92 -32.28 -26.40
CA HIS A 92 7.81 -31.52 -27.28
C HIS A 92 7.07 -30.69 -28.34
N PHE A 93 5.76 -30.87 -28.51
CA PHE A 93 4.99 -30.07 -29.47
C PHE A 93 4.82 -28.63 -28.98
N ASP A 94 5.25 -27.66 -29.77
CA ASP A 94 5.04 -26.24 -29.43
C ASP A 94 3.63 -25.79 -29.83
N LEU A 95 2.71 -25.81 -28.86
CA LEU A 95 1.34 -25.34 -29.05
C LEU A 95 1.24 -23.80 -28.99
N SER A 96 2.28 -23.09 -28.54
CA SER A 96 2.22 -21.64 -28.29
C SER A 96 2.02 -20.83 -29.57
N GLN A 97 2.52 -21.33 -30.71
CA GLN A 97 2.30 -20.76 -32.04
C GLN A 97 0.79 -20.63 -32.38
N TYR A 98 -0.07 -21.44 -31.76
CA TYR A 98 -1.51 -21.44 -31.98
C TYR A 98 -2.30 -20.65 -30.94
N PHE A 99 -1.68 -20.15 -29.86
CA PHE A 99 -2.39 -19.43 -28.80
C PHE A 99 -3.17 -18.23 -29.33
N LYS A 100 -2.52 -17.36 -30.11
CA LYS A 100 -3.17 -16.16 -30.66
C LYS A 100 -4.19 -16.49 -31.75
N PRO A 101 -3.88 -17.30 -32.80
CA PRO A 101 -4.87 -17.68 -33.81
C PRO A 101 -6.12 -18.34 -33.22
N ALA A 102 -5.95 -19.26 -32.26
CA ALA A 102 -7.07 -19.91 -31.58
C ALA A 102 -7.88 -18.92 -30.73
N ALA A 103 -7.21 -18.06 -29.94
CA ALA A 103 -7.89 -17.06 -29.14
C ALA A 103 -8.67 -16.05 -30.00
N ASP A 104 -8.15 -15.67 -31.17
CA ASP A 104 -8.83 -14.81 -32.13
C ASP A 104 -10.07 -15.47 -32.73
N PHE A 105 -9.96 -16.75 -33.12
CA PHE A 105 -11.11 -17.53 -33.60
C PHE A 105 -12.19 -17.65 -32.52
N ILE A 106 -11.80 -18.01 -31.29
CA ILE A 106 -12.72 -18.12 -30.16
C ILE A 106 -13.39 -16.76 -29.89
N HIS A 107 -12.62 -15.68 -29.84
CA HIS A 107 -13.17 -14.35 -29.55
C HIS A 107 -14.15 -13.88 -30.63
N LYS A 108 -13.84 -14.11 -31.91
CA LYS A 108 -14.72 -13.76 -33.03
C LYS A 108 -16.03 -14.54 -33.00
N ALA A 109 -15.95 -15.84 -32.72
CA ALA A 109 -17.14 -16.69 -32.60
C ALA A 109 -18.06 -16.21 -31.48
N LEU A 110 -17.52 -15.98 -30.27
CA LEU A 110 -18.30 -15.57 -29.11
C LEU A 110 -18.86 -14.14 -29.20
N LYS A 111 -18.31 -13.29 -30.08
CA LYS A 111 -18.88 -11.97 -30.41
C LYS A 111 -19.98 -12.02 -31.48
N SER A 112 -20.09 -13.13 -32.21
CA SER A 112 -21.13 -13.28 -33.22
C SER A 112 -22.48 -13.48 -32.55
N LYS A 113 -23.55 -12.95 -33.16
CA LYS A 113 -24.92 -13.17 -32.69
C LYS A 113 -25.20 -14.68 -32.65
N ASP A 114 -25.68 -15.17 -31.51
CA ASP A 114 -25.94 -16.59 -31.24
C ASP A 114 -24.70 -17.51 -31.32
N GLY A 115 -23.50 -16.92 -31.26
CA GLY A 115 -22.23 -17.63 -31.39
C GLY A 115 -21.93 -18.54 -30.21
N LYS A 116 -22.03 -19.86 -30.43
CA LYS A 116 -21.54 -20.90 -29.52
C LYS A 116 -20.43 -21.71 -30.14
N LEU A 117 -19.35 -21.93 -29.40
CA LEU A 117 -18.14 -22.57 -29.89
C LEU A 117 -17.76 -23.80 -29.08
N LEU A 118 -17.45 -24.89 -29.78
CA LEU A 118 -16.83 -26.09 -29.21
C LEU A 118 -15.33 -26.11 -29.52
N VAL A 119 -14.50 -26.16 -28.49
CA VAL A 119 -13.08 -26.50 -28.59
C VAL A 119 -12.90 -27.96 -28.20
N HIS A 120 -12.40 -28.80 -29.10
CA HIS A 120 -12.22 -30.22 -28.80
C HIS A 120 -10.83 -30.72 -29.19
N CYS A 121 -10.42 -31.81 -28.55
CA CYS A 121 -9.32 -32.65 -29.02
C CYS A 121 -9.81 -34.11 -29.04
N ILE A 122 -8.93 -35.08 -28.76
CA ILE A 122 -9.35 -36.49 -28.65
C ILE A 122 -10.23 -36.69 -27.40
N MET A 123 -9.70 -36.38 -26.22
CA MET A 123 -10.39 -36.59 -24.93
C MET A 123 -11.04 -35.31 -24.36
N GLY A 124 -10.69 -34.14 -24.89
CA GLY A 124 -11.14 -32.86 -24.31
C GLY A 124 -10.46 -32.51 -22.98
N VAL A 125 -9.23 -32.99 -22.75
CA VAL A 125 -8.51 -32.91 -21.46
C VAL A 125 -7.26 -32.03 -21.54
N SER A 126 -6.40 -32.24 -22.55
CA SER A 126 -5.09 -31.57 -22.65
C SER A 126 -5.10 -30.45 -23.71
N ARG A 127 -4.85 -30.76 -24.99
CA ARG A 127 -4.76 -29.77 -26.10
C ARG A 127 -5.88 -28.72 -26.15
N SER A 128 -7.14 -29.15 -26.06
CA SER A 128 -8.30 -28.25 -26.11
C SER A 128 -8.35 -27.34 -24.89
N ALA A 129 -8.08 -27.89 -23.70
CA ALA A 129 -8.02 -27.12 -22.46
C ALA A 129 -6.91 -26.07 -22.52
N THR A 130 -5.72 -26.41 -23.02
CA THR A 130 -4.61 -25.45 -23.18
C THR A 130 -5.01 -24.24 -24.02
N LEU A 131 -5.69 -24.42 -25.15
CA LEU A 131 -6.10 -23.29 -25.99
C LEU A 131 -7.24 -22.47 -25.39
N VAL A 132 -8.14 -23.10 -24.60
CA VAL A 132 -9.14 -22.35 -23.82
C VAL A 132 -8.48 -21.51 -22.73
N LEU A 133 -7.53 -22.08 -21.98
CA LEU A 133 -6.76 -21.35 -20.97
C LEU A 133 -6.02 -20.16 -21.59
N ALA A 134 -5.34 -20.37 -22.73
CA ALA A 134 -4.66 -19.31 -23.46
C ALA A 134 -5.64 -18.21 -23.93
N TYR A 135 -6.85 -18.57 -24.39
CA TYR A 135 -7.90 -17.61 -24.72
C TYR A 135 -8.32 -16.76 -23.51
N LEU A 136 -8.58 -17.39 -22.37
CA LEU A 136 -8.93 -16.68 -21.13
C LEU A 136 -7.82 -15.70 -20.71
N MET A 137 -6.56 -16.09 -20.85
CA MET A 137 -5.42 -15.22 -20.56
C MET A 137 -5.29 -14.04 -21.55
N LEU A 138 -5.47 -14.30 -22.84
CA LEU A 138 -5.25 -13.33 -23.92
C LEU A 138 -6.42 -12.37 -24.16
N ARG A 139 -7.66 -12.81 -23.92
CA ARG A 139 -8.88 -12.06 -24.26
C ARG A 139 -9.71 -11.67 -23.04
N GLN A 140 -9.70 -12.50 -22.00
CA GLN A 140 -10.38 -12.19 -20.72
C GLN A 140 -9.42 -11.64 -19.65
N ARG A 141 -8.12 -11.53 -19.98
CA ARG A 141 -7.06 -10.98 -19.10
C ARG A 141 -6.93 -11.70 -17.76
N LEU A 142 -7.30 -12.98 -17.69
CA LEU A 142 -7.04 -13.77 -16.48
C LEU A 142 -5.54 -14.11 -16.36
N PRO A 143 -4.96 -14.11 -15.16
CA PRO A 143 -3.72 -14.85 -14.87
C PRO A 143 -3.91 -16.34 -15.10
N LEU A 144 -2.83 -17.08 -15.41
CA LEU A 144 -2.92 -18.52 -15.69
C LEU A 144 -3.57 -19.32 -14.55
N ARG A 145 -3.17 -19.06 -13.30
CA ARG A 145 -3.72 -19.76 -12.13
C ARG A 145 -5.24 -19.60 -12.01
N ASP A 146 -5.74 -18.41 -12.32
CA ASP A 146 -7.17 -18.09 -12.22
C ASP A 146 -7.95 -18.70 -13.39
N ALA A 147 -7.37 -18.69 -14.59
CA ALA A 147 -7.93 -19.41 -15.72
C ALA A 147 -8.04 -20.92 -15.43
N LEU A 148 -7.03 -21.51 -14.79
CA LEU A 148 -7.05 -22.91 -14.36
C LEU A 148 -8.15 -23.16 -13.34
N LYS A 149 -8.18 -22.41 -12.23
CA LYS A 149 -9.22 -22.51 -11.19
C LYS A 149 -10.64 -22.41 -11.77
N HIS A 150 -10.85 -21.48 -12.71
CA HIS A 150 -12.15 -21.32 -13.35
C HIS A 150 -12.56 -22.56 -14.15
N VAL A 151 -11.67 -23.09 -14.99
CA VAL A 151 -12.01 -24.23 -15.86
C VAL A 151 -12.16 -25.52 -15.05
N VAL A 152 -11.33 -25.77 -14.03
CA VAL A 152 -11.43 -26.99 -13.19
C VAL A 152 -12.71 -27.05 -12.35
N GLN A 153 -13.36 -25.91 -12.08
CA GLN A 153 -14.69 -25.87 -11.45
C GLN A 153 -15.82 -26.33 -12.39
N LYS A 154 -15.56 -26.42 -13.70
CA LYS A 154 -16.57 -26.74 -14.72
C LYS A 154 -16.28 -28.03 -15.47
N ARG A 155 -15.00 -28.42 -15.60
CA ARG A 155 -14.57 -29.62 -16.33
C ARG A 155 -13.24 -30.16 -15.81
N ALA A 156 -13.13 -31.48 -15.75
CA ALA A 156 -11.85 -32.16 -15.55
C ALA A 156 -10.92 -31.93 -16.76
N ILE A 157 -9.83 -31.20 -16.54
CA ILE A 157 -8.79 -30.92 -17.53
C ILE A 157 -7.42 -31.32 -16.97
N TYR A 158 -6.49 -31.66 -17.86
CA TYR A 158 -5.12 -31.99 -17.47
C TYR A 158 -4.17 -31.72 -18.67
N PRO A 159 -3.83 -30.45 -18.95
CA PRO A 159 -2.79 -30.12 -19.92
C PRO A 159 -1.48 -30.83 -19.55
N ASN A 160 -0.79 -31.38 -20.55
CA ASN A 160 0.52 -31.99 -20.28
C ASN A 160 1.55 -30.93 -19.79
N ARG A 161 2.63 -31.40 -19.16
CA ARG A 161 3.64 -30.52 -18.55
C ARG A 161 4.30 -29.53 -19.51
N ASN A 162 4.52 -29.93 -20.76
CA ASN A 162 5.06 -29.04 -21.78
C ASN A 162 4.06 -27.89 -22.05
N PHE A 163 2.77 -28.18 -22.19
CA PHE A 163 1.75 -27.16 -22.36
C PHE A 163 1.58 -26.25 -21.15
N LEU A 164 1.70 -26.77 -19.93
CA LEU A 164 1.75 -25.95 -18.71
C LEU A 164 2.95 -25.00 -18.73
N SER A 165 4.12 -25.46 -19.17
CA SER A 165 5.30 -24.60 -19.35
C SER A 165 5.06 -23.49 -20.40
N LEU A 166 4.44 -23.82 -21.53
CA LEU A 166 4.08 -22.83 -22.56
C LEU A 166 3.09 -21.78 -22.02
N LEU A 167 2.12 -22.20 -21.22
CA LEU A 167 1.17 -21.30 -20.57
C LEU A 167 1.87 -20.41 -19.51
N LEU A 168 2.81 -20.94 -18.72
CA LEU A 168 3.62 -20.15 -17.79
C LEU A 168 4.42 -19.06 -18.51
N LYS A 169 5.05 -19.41 -19.63
CA LYS A 169 5.76 -18.43 -20.48
C LYS A 169 4.82 -17.36 -21.01
N LEU A 170 3.60 -17.73 -21.41
CA LEU A 170 2.59 -16.75 -21.81
C LEU A 170 2.19 -15.85 -20.65
N ASP A 171 1.99 -16.41 -19.45
CA ASP A 171 1.60 -15.66 -18.24
C ASP A 171 2.68 -14.64 -17.85
N GLU A 172 3.95 -15.03 -17.92
CA GLU A 172 5.10 -14.14 -17.70
C GLU A 172 5.11 -12.99 -18.72
N GLN A 173 4.99 -13.30 -20.01
CA GLN A 173 4.95 -12.27 -21.07
C GLN A 173 3.77 -11.31 -20.90
N LEU A 174 2.59 -11.82 -20.52
CA LEU A 174 1.41 -11.01 -20.29
C LEU A 174 1.56 -10.18 -19.01
N THR A 175 2.17 -10.72 -17.96
CA THR A 175 2.45 -9.99 -16.71
C THR A 175 3.41 -8.83 -16.96
N LEU A 176 4.47 -9.06 -17.75
CA LEU A 176 5.40 -8.00 -18.14
C LEU A 176 4.71 -6.90 -18.97
N LYS A 177 3.82 -7.27 -19.89
CA LYS A 177 3.05 -6.32 -20.71
C LYS A 177 1.93 -5.61 -19.95
N ARG A 178 1.41 -6.20 -18.86
CA ARG A 178 0.37 -5.62 -17.99
C ARG A 178 0.95 -4.65 -16.95
N ARG A 179 2.26 -4.68 -16.71
CA ARG A 179 2.91 -3.66 -15.87
C ARG A 179 2.94 -2.36 -16.66
N ASP A 180 2.16 -1.37 -16.24
CA ASP A 180 2.47 0.02 -16.56
C ASP A 180 3.95 0.25 -16.23
N PRO A 181 4.69 1.03 -17.04
CA PRO A 181 6.06 1.41 -16.66
C PRO A 181 6.01 1.96 -15.23
N PRO A 182 6.96 1.56 -14.36
CA PRO A 182 6.90 1.96 -12.96
C PRO A 182 6.83 3.47 -12.89
N TYR A 183 5.72 4.00 -12.38
CA TYR A 183 5.61 5.43 -12.04
C TYR A 183 6.80 5.80 -11.17
N GLU A 184 7.57 6.77 -11.65
CA GLU A 184 8.70 7.36 -10.95
C GLU A 184 8.40 8.86 -10.78
N PRO A 185 8.35 9.38 -9.55
CA PRO A 185 8.11 10.79 -9.34
C PRO A 185 9.31 11.62 -9.83
N PRO A 186 9.07 12.82 -10.41
CA PRO A 186 10.14 13.68 -10.92
C PRO A 186 11.24 13.86 -9.88
N SER A 187 12.50 13.88 -10.32
CA SER A 187 13.66 14.14 -9.49
C SER A 187 13.58 15.47 -8.76
N VAL A 188 14.35 15.62 -7.68
CA VAL A 188 14.40 16.91 -6.95
C VAL A 188 14.81 18.03 -7.90
N SER A 189 15.79 17.79 -8.77
CA SER A 189 16.23 18.77 -9.78
C SER A 189 15.11 19.14 -10.76
N GLU A 190 14.38 18.17 -11.31
CA GLU A 190 13.25 18.44 -12.21
C GLU A 190 12.12 19.21 -11.51
N LEU A 191 11.83 18.88 -10.24
CA LEU A 191 10.86 19.64 -9.44
C LEU A 191 11.33 21.07 -9.18
N GLN A 192 12.62 21.27 -8.88
CA GLN A 192 13.19 22.60 -8.70
C GLN A 192 13.12 23.42 -9.99
N GLU A 193 13.54 22.86 -11.13
CA GLU A 193 13.42 23.49 -12.44
C GLU A 193 11.98 23.87 -12.74
N LEU A 194 11.04 22.95 -12.49
CA LEU A 194 9.62 23.19 -12.65
C LEU A 194 9.16 24.36 -11.77
N LEU A 195 9.48 24.37 -10.47
CA LEU A 195 9.03 25.42 -9.54
C LEU A 195 9.70 26.78 -9.79
N LEU A 196 10.92 26.79 -10.32
CA LEU A 196 11.66 28.00 -10.64
C LEU A 196 11.27 28.59 -11.99
N ALA A 197 10.70 27.80 -12.90
CA ALA A 197 10.13 28.32 -14.13
C ALA A 197 8.93 29.26 -13.82
N ASP A 198 8.76 30.31 -14.61
CA ASP A 198 7.56 31.18 -14.62
C ASP A 198 7.06 31.68 -13.24
N ARG A 199 7.97 32.00 -12.33
CA ARG A 199 7.61 32.54 -11.01
C ARG A 199 6.91 33.89 -11.14
N ARG A 200 5.79 34.05 -10.45
CA ARG A 200 4.99 35.29 -10.43
C ARG A 200 4.81 35.78 -9.00
N PRO A 201 4.90 37.10 -8.73
CA PRO A 201 4.51 37.63 -7.45
C PRO A 201 3.06 37.23 -7.14
N THR A 202 2.88 36.51 -6.05
CA THR A 202 1.58 36.13 -5.51
C THR A 202 1.52 36.77 -4.13
N GLY A 203 0.43 37.50 -3.85
CA GLY A 203 0.34 38.40 -2.69
C GLY A 203 0.48 37.72 -1.33
N HIS A 204 -0.08 38.33 -0.29
CA HIS A 204 0.12 37.83 1.07
C HIS A 204 -0.63 36.53 1.36
N VAL A 205 -1.74 36.26 0.66
CA VAL A 205 -2.55 35.05 0.79
C VAL A 205 -3.25 34.74 -0.53
N ASN A 206 -3.32 33.46 -0.89
CA ASN A 206 -4.04 32.98 -2.07
C ASN A 206 -4.79 31.71 -1.72
N GLN A 207 -6.00 31.56 -2.26
CA GLN A 207 -6.70 30.29 -2.25
C GLN A 207 -6.04 29.36 -3.28
N VAL A 208 -5.60 28.18 -2.86
CA VAL A 208 -4.88 27.23 -3.71
C VAL A 208 -5.63 25.93 -3.96
N TRP A 209 -6.71 25.70 -3.19
CA TRP A 209 -7.65 24.59 -3.31
C TRP A 209 -8.98 25.03 -2.68
N PRO A 210 -10.15 24.40 -2.98
CA PRO A 210 -11.42 24.77 -2.36
C PRO A 210 -11.31 24.93 -0.83
N ASN A 211 -11.60 26.13 -0.35
CA ASN A 211 -11.52 26.55 1.05
C ASN A 211 -10.14 26.41 1.74
N LEU A 212 -9.05 26.21 0.99
CA LEU A 212 -7.69 26.08 1.51
C LEU A 212 -6.77 27.16 0.93
N TYR A 213 -6.12 27.89 1.83
CA TYR A 213 -5.35 29.08 1.53
C TYR A 213 -3.90 28.92 1.99
N ILE A 214 -2.96 29.44 1.19
CA ILE A 214 -1.55 29.59 1.58
C ILE A 214 -1.23 31.07 1.71
N GLY A 215 -0.55 31.46 2.80
CA GLY A 215 -0.05 32.82 2.95
C GLY A 215 1.22 32.97 3.75
N ASN A 216 1.64 34.22 3.89
CA ASN A 216 2.85 34.64 4.58
C ASN A 216 2.53 35.24 5.97
N GLU A 217 3.55 35.72 6.66
CA GLU A 217 3.37 36.31 8.00
C GLU A 217 2.52 37.60 8.01
N VAL A 218 2.52 38.36 6.90
CA VAL A 218 1.73 39.59 6.80
C VAL A 218 0.25 39.25 6.83
N ALA A 219 -0.17 38.27 6.03
CA ALA A 219 -1.55 37.78 6.07
C ALA A 219 -1.90 37.13 7.42
N ALA A 220 -0.96 36.42 8.05
CA ALA A 220 -1.20 35.81 9.36
C ALA A 220 -1.43 36.85 10.48
N ARG A 221 -0.80 38.02 10.38
CA ARG A 221 -0.97 39.10 11.36
C ARG A 221 -2.18 39.98 11.07
N ASP A 222 -2.72 39.94 9.86
CA ASP A 222 -3.89 40.71 9.45
C ASP A 222 -5.21 39.97 9.72
N LYS A 223 -5.70 40.11 10.96
CA LYS A 223 -6.97 39.54 11.40
C LYS A 223 -8.17 40.04 10.57
N GLY A 224 -8.11 41.27 10.06
CA GLY A 224 -9.18 41.83 9.23
C GLY A 224 -9.31 41.08 7.90
N THR A 225 -8.17 40.84 7.24
CA THR A 225 -8.11 40.01 6.04
C THR A 225 -8.58 38.58 6.33
N LEU A 226 -8.07 37.93 7.38
CA LEU A 226 -8.49 36.56 7.74
C LEU A 226 -10.00 36.45 8.05
N HIS A 227 -10.55 37.44 8.75
CA HIS A 227 -11.99 37.53 9.01
C HIS A 227 -12.79 37.73 7.71
N SER A 228 -12.36 38.62 6.82
CA SER A 228 -13.03 38.87 5.54
C SER A 228 -13.04 37.64 4.61
N LEU A 229 -11.99 36.81 4.68
CA LEU A 229 -11.89 35.54 3.98
C LEU A 229 -12.73 34.43 4.63
N GLY A 230 -13.25 34.66 5.84
CA GLY A 230 -14.01 33.69 6.63
C GLY A 230 -13.15 32.54 7.14
N ILE A 231 -11.87 32.79 7.44
CA ILE A 231 -10.96 31.76 7.96
C ILE A 231 -11.46 31.26 9.31
N THR A 232 -11.52 29.94 9.45
CA THR A 232 -12.01 29.23 10.65
C THR A 232 -10.94 28.35 11.30
N HIS A 233 -9.91 27.97 10.54
CA HIS A 233 -8.84 27.08 10.99
C HIS A 233 -7.50 27.62 10.49
N ILE A 234 -6.48 27.59 11.35
CA ILE A 234 -5.15 28.11 11.04
C ILE A 234 -4.10 27.03 11.27
N VAL A 235 -3.27 26.79 10.26
CA VAL A 235 -2.06 25.99 10.38
C VAL A 235 -0.85 26.91 10.27
N ASN A 236 -0.10 27.03 11.36
CA ASN A 236 1.14 27.79 11.39
C ASN A 236 2.32 26.84 11.22
N ALA A 237 2.86 26.75 10.00
CA ALA A 237 4.02 25.94 9.65
C ALA A 237 5.37 26.57 10.05
N ALA A 238 5.33 27.65 10.84
CA ALA A 238 6.49 28.33 11.42
C ALA A 238 6.22 28.62 12.91
N HIS A 239 5.51 27.73 13.60
CA HIS A 239 5.22 27.90 15.01
C HIS A 239 6.49 27.79 15.85
N GLY A 240 6.50 28.46 17.00
CA GLY A 240 7.59 28.36 17.96
C GLY A 240 7.90 29.70 18.62
N PRO A 241 8.59 29.67 19.77
CA PRO A 241 9.11 30.88 20.39
C PRO A 241 10.21 31.51 19.52
N PRO A 242 10.44 32.84 19.63
CA PRO A 242 11.62 33.43 19.03
C PRO A 242 12.89 32.75 19.54
N SER A 243 13.86 32.51 18.66
CA SER A 243 15.14 31.90 19.05
C SER A 243 15.79 32.72 20.17
N PRO A 244 16.27 32.09 21.26
CA PRO A 244 16.80 32.78 22.44
C PRO A 244 18.19 33.42 22.23
N GLY A 245 18.64 33.64 20.99
CA GLY A 245 19.95 34.17 20.65
C GLY A 245 19.91 35.32 19.63
N PRO A 246 21.05 35.99 19.35
CA PRO A 246 21.11 37.20 18.51
C PRO A 246 20.87 36.98 17.00
N GLY A 247 20.29 35.84 16.60
CA GLY A 247 20.07 35.48 15.21
C GLY A 247 18.69 35.89 14.67
N PRO A 248 18.52 35.94 13.34
CA PRO A 248 17.21 36.15 12.74
C PRO A 248 16.23 35.02 13.14
N CYS A 249 15.08 35.40 13.68
CA CYS A 249 14.01 34.46 14.00
C CYS A 249 13.16 34.18 12.75
N PHE A 250 13.05 32.91 12.36
CA PHE A 250 12.25 32.48 11.21
C PHE A 250 10.89 31.86 11.59
N CYS A 251 10.47 32.07 12.85
CA CYS A 251 9.19 31.66 13.42
C CYS A 251 8.15 32.80 13.29
N VAL A 252 6.88 32.45 13.15
CA VAL A 252 5.77 33.39 13.12
C VAL A 252 4.97 33.25 14.41
N ASN A 253 5.08 34.24 15.29
CA ASN A 253 4.44 34.20 16.62
C ASN A 253 2.97 34.66 16.56
N THR A 254 2.11 33.82 15.99
CA THR A 254 0.65 34.00 15.91
C THR A 254 -0.09 32.84 16.58
N GLY A 255 0.28 32.50 17.82
CA GLY A 255 -0.36 31.39 18.56
C GLY A 255 -1.82 31.65 18.97
N PRO A 256 -2.48 30.73 19.71
CA PRO A 256 -3.88 30.88 20.13
C PRO A 256 -4.17 32.19 20.89
N ARG A 257 -3.20 32.67 21.68
CA ARG A 257 -3.31 33.96 22.38
C ARG A 257 -3.39 35.15 21.43
N PHE A 258 -2.71 35.10 20.29
CA PHE A 258 -2.76 36.16 19.29
C PHE A 258 -4.15 36.24 18.68
N TYR A 259 -4.77 35.10 18.35
CA TYR A 259 -6.09 35.01 17.72
C TYR A 259 -7.27 34.92 18.72
N ARG A 260 -7.07 35.25 19.99
CA ARG A 260 -8.09 35.09 21.07
C ARG A 260 -9.41 35.83 20.84
N ASP A 261 -9.40 36.84 19.99
CA ASP A 261 -10.52 37.69 19.57
C ASP A 261 -11.17 37.22 18.25
N MET A 262 -10.68 36.13 17.68
CA MET A 262 -11.24 35.47 16.51
C MET A 262 -11.79 34.09 16.88
N THR A 263 -12.86 33.67 16.22
CA THR A 263 -13.37 32.29 16.31
C THR A 263 -12.62 31.40 15.32
N VAL A 264 -11.37 31.07 15.65
CA VAL A 264 -10.53 30.18 14.84
C VAL A 264 -9.97 29.04 15.68
N ASP A 265 -9.92 27.85 15.10
CA ASP A 265 -9.12 26.76 15.63
C ASP A 265 -7.67 26.85 15.12
N TYR A 266 -6.71 26.46 15.95
CA TYR A 266 -5.30 26.71 15.71
C TYR A 266 -4.45 25.45 15.85
N TYR A 267 -3.65 25.17 14.81
CA TYR A 267 -2.69 24.08 14.78
C TYR A 267 -1.27 24.60 14.46
N GLY A 268 -0.37 24.51 15.45
CA GLY A 268 1.02 24.94 15.31
C GLY A 268 1.93 23.78 14.92
N VAL A 269 2.75 23.98 13.89
CA VAL A 269 3.83 23.08 13.49
C VAL A 269 5.16 23.80 13.69
N GLU A 270 5.95 23.29 14.63
CA GLU A 270 7.30 23.78 14.90
C GLU A 270 8.25 23.24 13.83
N ALA A 271 8.51 24.07 12.82
CA ALA A 271 9.34 23.69 11.68
C ALA A 271 10.29 24.80 11.21
N ASP A 272 11.56 24.43 11.08
CA ASP A 272 12.60 25.24 10.45
C ASP A 272 12.56 25.08 8.94
N ASP A 273 12.90 26.15 8.20
CA ASP A 273 12.98 26.12 6.74
C ASP A 273 14.37 25.70 6.24
N ALA A 274 14.93 24.66 6.86
CA ALA A 274 16.26 24.16 6.55
C ALA A 274 16.17 22.91 5.66
N ILE A 275 17.18 22.70 4.82
CA ILE A 275 17.25 21.56 3.89
C ILE A 275 17.36 20.22 4.66
N ASP A 276 17.97 20.25 5.84
CA ASP A 276 18.13 19.10 6.73
C ASP A 276 16.98 18.93 7.73
N PHE A 277 16.04 19.89 7.80
CA PHE A 277 14.87 19.77 8.65
C PHE A 277 13.94 18.67 8.13
N ILE A 278 13.44 17.83 9.05
CA ILE A 278 12.57 16.72 8.72
C ILE A 278 11.11 17.13 8.98
N LEU A 279 10.42 17.55 7.93
CA LEU A 279 9.02 18.00 7.97
C LEU A 279 8.01 16.85 7.81
N SER A 280 8.44 15.69 7.31
CA SER A 280 7.58 14.53 7.05
C SER A 280 6.77 13.98 8.24
N PRO A 281 7.20 14.06 9.53
CA PRO A 281 6.35 13.66 10.66
C PRO A 281 5.04 14.44 10.73
N PHE A 282 5.04 15.66 10.19
CA PHE A 282 3.88 16.55 10.23
C PHE A 282 2.94 16.37 9.03
N PHE A 283 3.31 15.59 8.02
CA PHE A 283 2.49 15.42 6.81
C PHE A 283 1.10 14.86 7.12
N TYR A 284 1.01 13.69 7.76
CA TYR A 284 -0.28 13.05 8.07
C TYR A 284 -1.07 13.79 9.15
N PRO A 285 -0.49 14.22 10.29
CA PRO A 285 -1.22 15.01 11.28
C PRO A 285 -1.81 16.29 10.71
N THR A 286 -1.02 17.04 9.92
CA THR A 286 -1.48 18.27 9.27
C THR A 286 -2.53 17.97 8.21
N ALA A 287 -2.33 16.95 7.36
CA ALA A 287 -3.30 16.56 6.35
C ALA A 287 -4.65 16.15 6.97
N ARG A 288 -4.62 15.43 8.10
CA ARG A 288 -5.82 15.04 8.85
C ARG A 288 -6.53 16.27 9.43
N TYR A 289 -5.77 17.22 9.98
CA TYR A 289 -6.32 18.48 10.49
C TYR A 289 -7.02 19.27 9.38
N ILE A 290 -6.34 19.48 8.25
CA ILE A 290 -6.89 20.18 7.08
C ILE A 290 -8.16 19.46 6.58
N ARG A 291 -8.11 18.13 6.41
CA ARG A 291 -9.26 17.34 5.93
C ARG A 291 -10.47 17.45 6.86
N ALA A 292 -10.27 17.34 8.17
CA ALA A 292 -11.34 17.44 9.15
C ALA A 292 -12.00 18.83 9.11
N ALA A 293 -11.19 19.88 9.06
CA ALA A 293 -11.68 21.26 8.95
C ALA A 293 -12.50 21.48 7.67
N LEU A 294 -12.01 21.02 6.52
CA LEU A 294 -12.71 21.15 5.24
C LEU A 294 -14.01 20.33 5.20
N ALA A 295 -14.03 19.13 5.80
CA ALA A 295 -15.24 18.30 5.90
C ALA A 295 -16.36 18.95 6.73
N MET A 296 -16.00 19.81 7.68
CA MET A 296 -16.95 20.61 8.46
C MET A 296 -17.38 21.90 7.74
N GLY A 297 -16.99 22.10 6.47
CA GLY A 297 -17.23 23.33 5.72
C GLY A 297 -16.34 24.51 6.14
N GLY A 298 -15.30 24.23 6.94
CA GLY A 298 -14.34 25.23 7.38
C GLY A 298 -13.46 25.75 6.24
N ARG A 299 -12.90 26.94 6.45
CA ARG A 299 -11.85 27.54 5.61
C ARG A 299 -10.53 27.53 6.36
N VAL A 300 -9.51 26.94 5.74
CA VAL A 300 -8.21 26.66 6.36
C VAL A 300 -7.14 27.57 5.79
N PHE A 301 -6.42 28.26 6.66
CA PHE A 301 -5.28 29.10 6.29
C PHE A 301 -3.97 28.45 6.76
N VAL A 302 -3.11 28.04 5.82
CA VAL A 302 -1.80 27.45 6.08
C VAL A 302 -0.73 28.48 5.78
N HIS A 303 0.07 28.88 6.77
CA HIS A 303 1.09 29.90 6.59
C HIS A 303 2.45 29.49 7.16
N CYS A 304 3.50 30.11 6.62
CA CYS A 304 4.81 30.17 7.26
C CYS A 304 5.30 31.62 7.20
N LEU A 305 6.61 31.86 7.30
CA LEU A 305 7.14 33.22 7.19
C LEU A 305 6.83 33.84 5.81
N MET A 306 7.20 33.16 4.72
CA MET A 306 7.05 33.67 3.36
C MET A 306 5.84 33.09 2.61
N GLY A 307 5.24 32.00 3.11
CA GLY A 307 4.18 31.28 2.40
C GLY A 307 4.65 30.53 1.15
N VAL A 308 5.94 30.20 1.07
CA VAL A 308 6.59 29.66 -0.15
C VAL A 308 7.06 28.21 0.01
N SER A 309 7.70 27.87 1.15
CA SER A 309 8.35 26.57 1.37
C SER A 309 7.56 25.70 2.35
N ARG A 310 7.75 25.85 3.67
CA ARG A 310 7.10 25.03 4.73
C ARG A 310 5.59 24.83 4.56
N SER A 311 4.83 25.93 4.44
CA SER A 311 3.37 25.89 4.28
C SER A 311 2.96 25.20 2.97
N ALA A 312 3.69 25.47 1.89
CA ALA A 312 3.46 24.83 0.61
C ALA A 312 3.72 23.32 0.68
N THR A 313 4.80 22.89 1.33
CA THR A 313 5.10 21.47 1.52
C THR A 313 3.98 20.74 2.25
N LEU A 314 3.44 21.32 3.33
CA LEU A 314 2.33 20.70 4.08
C LEU A 314 1.04 20.62 3.25
N VAL A 315 0.74 21.66 2.44
CA VAL A 315 -0.42 21.64 1.54
C VAL A 315 -0.25 20.62 0.42
N LEU A 316 0.93 20.52 -0.19
CA LEU A 316 1.22 19.50 -1.20
C LEU A 316 1.08 18.09 -0.62
N ALA A 317 1.60 17.85 0.57
CA ALA A 317 1.44 16.57 1.27
C ALA A 317 -0.05 16.25 1.55
N PHE A 318 -0.84 17.25 1.98
CA PHE A 318 -2.29 17.10 2.14
C PHE A 318 -2.97 16.67 0.85
N LEU A 319 -2.71 17.34 -0.27
CA LEU A 319 -3.31 16.98 -1.56
C LEU A 319 -2.95 15.56 -1.99
N MET A 320 -1.73 15.12 -1.70
CA MET A 320 -1.31 13.74 -2.00
C MET A 320 -2.00 12.71 -1.11
N ILE A 321 -2.09 12.98 0.20
CA ILE A 321 -2.63 12.05 1.21
C ILE A 321 -4.16 11.98 1.17
N ALA A 322 -4.82 13.14 1.14
CA ALA A 322 -6.27 13.25 1.30
C ALA A 322 -7.02 13.24 -0.04
N GLU A 323 -6.48 13.93 -1.06
CA GLU A 323 -7.10 14.02 -2.39
C GLU A 323 -6.53 12.99 -3.38
N GLY A 324 -5.52 12.22 -2.96
CA GLY A 324 -4.96 11.13 -3.75
C GLY A 324 -4.09 11.56 -4.93
N LEU A 325 -3.73 12.84 -5.05
CA LEU A 325 -2.91 13.36 -6.15
C LEU A 325 -1.47 12.83 -6.10
N ARG A 326 -0.83 12.68 -7.26
CA ARG A 326 0.62 12.50 -7.36
C ARG A 326 1.34 13.82 -7.11
N LEU A 327 2.63 13.78 -6.77
CA LEU A 327 3.39 14.98 -6.40
C LEU A 327 3.36 16.05 -7.51
N GLN A 328 3.59 15.64 -8.75
CA GLN A 328 3.56 16.56 -9.89
C GLN A 328 2.18 17.19 -10.10
N GLU A 329 1.10 16.43 -9.87
CA GLU A 329 -0.28 16.91 -9.97
C GLU A 329 -0.61 17.90 -8.84
N ALA A 330 -0.17 17.61 -7.60
CA ALA A 330 -0.31 18.51 -6.47
C ALA A 330 0.43 19.85 -6.72
N VAL A 331 1.66 19.79 -7.26
CA VAL A 331 2.42 20.99 -7.65
C VAL A 331 1.69 21.77 -8.74
N ALA A 332 1.21 21.10 -9.78
CA ALA A 332 0.46 21.73 -10.88
C ALA A 332 -0.86 22.36 -10.42
N THR A 333 -1.46 21.85 -9.34
CA THR A 333 -2.68 22.38 -8.74
C THR A 333 -2.42 23.68 -7.98
N VAL A 334 -1.36 23.73 -7.18
CA VAL A 334 -1.09 24.87 -6.28
C VAL A 334 -0.39 26.01 -7.01
N ARG A 335 0.59 25.70 -7.86
CA ARG A 335 1.49 26.69 -8.49
C ARG A 335 0.79 27.80 -9.30
N PRO A 336 -0.31 27.55 -10.04
CA PRO A 336 -1.01 28.63 -10.74
C PRO A 336 -1.58 29.72 -9.81
N HIS A 337 -1.83 29.37 -8.55
CA HIS A 337 -2.50 30.23 -7.57
C HIS A 337 -1.52 30.88 -6.59
N ARG A 338 -0.39 30.24 -6.30
CA ARG A 338 0.64 30.70 -5.38
C ARG A 338 2.04 30.31 -5.87
N ASP A 339 2.96 31.28 -5.87
CA ASP A 339 4.39 31.05 -6.07
C ASP A 339 4.95 30.29 -4.87
N ILE A 340 5.08 28.98 -5.05
CA ILE A 340 5.60 28.03 -4.08
C ILE A 340 6.96 27.53 -4.53
N CYS A 341 7.85 27.30 -3.58
CA CYS A 341 9.18 26.75 -3.83
C CYS A 341 9.69 26.08 -2.55
N PRO A 342 9.19 24.88 -2.19
CA PRO A 342 9.79 24.05 -1.16
C PRO A 342 11.29 23.89 -1.37
N ASN A 343 12.05 23.89 -0.27
CA ASN A 343 13.48 23.64 -0.35
C ASN A 343 13.79 22.19 -0.83
N PRO A 344 15.00 21.88 -1.31
CA PRO A 344 15.36 20.55 -1.84
C PRO A 344 15.12 19.39 -0.86
N GLY A 345 15.33 19.61 0.44
CA GLY A 345 15.11 18.61 1.48
C GLY A 345 13.63 18.25 1.62
N PHE A 346 12.75 19.26 1.55
CA PHE A 346 11.31 19.07 1.56
C PHE A 346 10.79 18.43 0.27
N LEU A 347 11.35 18.79 -0.89
CA LEU A 347 11.04 18.12 -2.16
C LEU A 347 11.40 16.63 -2.09
N GLN A 348 12.57 16.28 -1.53
CA GLN A 348 12.95 14.88 -1.34
C GLN A 348 12.00 14.14 -0.39
N GLN A 349 11.50 14.79 0.65
CA GLN A 349 10.50 14.23 1.56
C GLN A 349 9.15 14.02 0.87
N LEU A 350 8.70 14.97 0.05
CA LEU A 350 7.48 14.83 -0.77
C LEU A 350 7.61 13.72 -1.81
N ARG A 351 8.76 13.60 -2.49
CA ARG A 351 9.03 12.46 -3.39
C ARG A 351 8.94 11.13 -2.65
N SER A 352 9.50 11.06 -1.44
CA SER A 352 9.43 9.87 -0.60
C SER A 352 7.98 9.52 -0.23
N LEU A 353 7.15 10.52 0.07
CA LEU A 353 5.72 10.35 0.29
C LEU A 353 5.02 9.82 -0.97
N ASP A 354 5.29 10.38 -2.16
CA ASP A 354 4.64 9.94 -3.41
C ASP A 354 4.96 8.50 -3.75
N MET A 355 6.22 8.09 -3.60
CA MET A 355 6.62 6.69 -3.79
C MET A 355 5.88 5.76 -2.81
N SER A 356 5.70 6.19 -1.56
CA SER A 356 4.93 5.42 -0.56
C SER A 356 3.47 5.27 -0.97
N LEU A 357 2.81 6.38 -1.34
CA LEU A 357 1.41 6.39 -1.77
C LEU A 357 1.20 5.63 -3.08
N GLU A 358 2.13 5.68 -4.03
CA GLU A 358 2.04 4.89 -5.26
C GLU A 358 2.09 3.38 -4.98
N ARG A 359 2.93 2.93 -4.03
CA ARG A 359 2.93 1.53 -3.60
C ARG A 359 1.57 1.14 -3.00
N GLU A 360 0.97 2.03 -2.21
CA GLU A 360 -0.36 1.82 -1.66
C GLU A 360 -1.44 1.78 -2.76
N ARG A 361 -1.43 2.72 -3.71
CA ARG A 361 -2.35 2.72 -4.87
C ARG A 361 -2.25 1.42 -5.66
N ARG A 362 -1.03 0.94 -5.91
CA ARG A 362 -0.80 -0.35 -6.59
C ARG A 362 -1.38 -1.51 -5.81
N ARG A 363 -1.14 -1.58 -4.50
CA ARG A 363 -1.74 -2.60 -3.61
C ARG A 363 -3.26 -2.55 -3.66
N ARG A 364 -3.88 -1.36 -3.59
CA ARG A 364 -5.34 -1.21 -3.70
C ARG A 364 -5.89 -1.64 -5.07
N ARG A 365 -5.22 -1.28 -6.17
CA ARG A 365 -5.62 -1.71 -7.54
C ARG A 365 -5.49 -3.23 -7.71
N GLN A 366 -4.42 -3.81 -7.18
CA GLN A 366 -4.23 -5.26 -7.18
C GLN A 366 -5.33 -5.94 -6.36
N ALA A 367 -5.61 -5.46 -5.14
CA ALA A 367 -6.68 -5.97 -4.29
C ALA A 367 -8.08 -5.87 -4.94
N GLN A 368 -8.37 -4.77 -5.64
CA GLN A 368 -9.63 -4.60 -6.39
C GLN A 368 -9.73 -5.53 -7.60
N THR A 369 -8.59 -5.89 -8.21
CA THR A 369 -8.54 -6.87 -9.31
C THR A 369 -8.63 -8.31 -8.78
N LEU A 370 -8.15 -8.56 -7.55
CA LEU A 370 -8.12 -9.85 -6.84
C LEU A 370 -9.38 -10.13 -5.99
N GLY A 371 -10.54 -9.59 -6.38
CA GLY A 371 -11.82 -9.78 -5.69
C GLY A 371 -12.38 -11.21 -5.70
N HIS A 372 -11.58 -12.23 -5.37
CA HIS A 372 -11.88 -13.47 -4.64
C HIS A 372 -10.62 -14.36 -4.66
N LEU A 373 -10.13 -14.77 -3.48
CA LEU A 373 -9.12 -15.82 -3.23
C LEU A 373 -7.63 -15.41 -3.28
N THR A 374 -7.13 -14.75 -2.21
CA THR A 374 -6.15 -15.27 -1.21
C THR A 374 -5.72 -14.15 -0.27
N GLN A 375 -5.87 -14.35 1.05
CA GLN A 375 -5.81 -13.33 2.12
C GLN A 375 -4.42 -13.12 2.77
N GLU A 376 -3.32 -13.57 2.17
CA GLU A 376 -2.02 -13.62 2.88
C GLU A 376 -0.99 -12.51 2.52
N GLU A 377 -1.23 -11.63 1.54
CA GLU A 377 -0.21 -10.67 1.06
C GLU A 377 -0.57 -9.18 1.25
N GLU A 378 -1.20 -8.79 2.37
CA GLU A 378 -1.49 -7.37 2.65
C GLU A 378 -0.31 -6.59 3.29
N THR A 379 0.65 -7.27 3.94
CA THR A 379 1.75 -6.63 4.69
C THR A 379 3.14 -6.95 4.12
N PRO A 380 4.10 -5.99 4.06
CA PRO A 380 5.43 -6.24 3.50
C PRO A 380 6.15 -7.39 4.19
N SER A 381 6.91 -8.18 3.43
CA SER A 381 7.67 -9.31 3.97
C SER A 381 8.68 -8.85 5.04
N LEU A 382 9.07 -9.76 5.94
CA LEU A 382 10.11 -9.49 6.92
C LEU A 382 11.43 -9.01 6.28
N THR A 383 11.74 -9.49 5.08
CA THR A 383 12.91 -9.07 4.32
C THR A 383 12.82 -7.60 3.93
N GLU A 384 11.67 -7.17 3.42
CA GLU A 384 11.42 -5.76 3.04
C GLU A 384 11.41 -4.85 4.26
N LEU A 385 10.76 -5.25 5.35
CA LEU A 385 10.77 -4.48 6.61
C LEU A 385 12.18 -4.31 7.15
N ARG A 386 13.00 -5.37 7.10
CA ARG A 386 14.42 -5.31 7.48
C ARG A 386 15.22 -4.39 6.56
N GLN A 387 15.01 -4.44 5.25
CA GLN A 387 15.67 -3.52 4.32
C GLN A 387 15.31 -2.06 4.62
N ILE A 388 14.04 -1.78 4.90
CA ILE A 388 13.59 -0.44 5.32
C ILE A 388 14.36 -0.05 6.57
N ILE A 389 14.30 -0.86 7.64
CA ILE A 389 14.92 -0.60 8.95
C ILE A 389 16.45 -0.48 8.87
N TRP A 390 17.11 -1.16 7.94
CA TRP A 390 18.57 -1.19 7.86
C TRP A 390 19.15 -0.21 6.85
N ALA A 391 18.31 0.42 6.02
CA ALA A 391 18.75 1.50 5.13
C ALA A 391 19.16 2.75 5.92
N ASN A 392 20.31 3.34 5.59
CA ASN A 392 20.79 4.64 6.10
C ASN A 392 20.87 4.75 7.63
N ARG A 393 21.44 3.74 8.30
CA ARG A 393 21.60 3.77 9.76
C ARG A 393 22.47 4.94 10.23
N LYS A 394 22.05 5.58 11.30
CA LYS A 394 22.76 6.62 12.06
C LYS A 394 23.18 6.07 13.43
N PRO A 395 24.23 6.63 14.07
CA PRO A 395 24.55 6.32 15.46
C PRO A 395 23.35 6.62 16.37
N VAL A 396 23.02 5.68 17.25
CA VAL A 396 21.89 5.82 18.18
C VAL A 396 22.36 6.61 19.40
N ALA A 397 21.85 7.83 19.57
CA ALA A 397 22.06 8.61 20.79
C ALA A 397 21.41 7.91 22.00
N PRO A 398 21.78 8.25 23.26
CA PRO A 398 21.22 7.58 24.44
C PRO A 398 19.69 7.65 24.51
N PHE A 399 19.10 8.74 24.02
CA PHE A 399 17.66 8.87 23.80
C PHE A 399 17.36 9.86 22.66
N ASN A 400 16.16 9.78 22.10
CA ASN A 400 15.62 10.76 21.15
C ASN A 400 14.11 10.90 21.36
N GLN A 401 13.59 12.09 21.09
CA GLN A 401 12.16 12.28 20.88
C GLN A 401 11.77 11.70 19.52
N VAL A 402 10.89 10.70 19.50
CA VAL A 402 10.51 9.99 18.27
C VAL A 402 9.12 10.36 17.77
N TRP A 403 8.33 11.00 18.62
CA TRP A 403 7.00 11.53 18.34
C TRP A 403 6.72 12.69 19.33
N PRO A 404 5.79 13.64 19.08
CA PRO A 404 5.50 14.71 20.03
C PRO A 404 5.32 14.20 21.47
N ASN A 405 6.17 14.71 22.39
CA ASN A 405 6.25 14.34 23.80
C ASN A 405 6.54 12.85 24.10
N LEU A 406 6.96 12.05 23.11
CA LEU A 406 7.28 10.63 23.25
C LEU A 406 8.74 10.36 22.88
N TYR A 407 9.46 9.78 23.83
CA TYR A 407 10.90 9.54 23.75
C TYR A 407 11.20 8.04 23.78
N ILE A 408 12.21 7.63 23.02
CA ILE A 408 12.82 6.30 23.16
C ILE A 408 14.26 6.46 23.63
N GLY A 409 14.67 5.68 24.62
CA GLY A 409 16.06 5.67 25.09
C GLY A 409 16.55 4.33 25.62
N ASP A 410 17.81 4.32 26.01
CA ASP A 410 18.51 3.19 26.59
C ASP A 410 18.45 3.20 28.13
N VAL A 411 19.05 2.17 28.74
CA VAL A 411 19.07 2.00 30.20
C VAL A 411 19.88 3.06 30.94
N SER A 412 20.85 3.71 30.28
CA SER A 412 21.66 4.75 30.93
C SER A 412 20.80 5.95 31.28
N VAL A 413 19.96 6.39 30.34
CA VAL A 413 19.00 7.49 30.53
C VAL A 413 17.91 7.09 31.51
N ALA A 414 17.43 5.85 31.45
CA ALA A 414 16.43 5.35 32.39
C ALA A 414 16.90 5.39 33.85
N ARG A 415 18.21 5.29 34.09
CA ARG A 415 18.82 5.35 35.43
C ARG A 415 19.21 6.77 35.84
N ASP A 416 19.29 7.69 34.90
CA ASP A 416 19.64 9.09 35.14
C ASP A 416 18.39 9.93 35.44
N LYS A 417 18.02 9.97 36.72
CA LYS A 417 16.87 10.74 37.21
C LYS A 417 17.00 12.24 36.96
N ALA A 418 18.23 12.78 36.97
CA ALA A 418 18.47 14.19 36.70
C ALA A 418 18.15 14.52 35.24
N THR A 419 18.56 13.65 34.31
CA THR A 419 18.18 13.77 32.90
C THR A 419 16.67 13.62 32.70
N LEU A 420 16.03 12.62 33.31
CA LEU A 420 14.57 12.45 33.20
C LEU A 420 13.78 13.66 33.74
N SER A 421 14.22 14.23 34.87
CA SER A 421 13.63 15.42 35.47
C SER A 421 13.84 16.66 34.61
N SER A 422 15.05 16.88 34.08
CA SER A 422 15.34 18.04 33.21
C SER A 422 14.58 17.99 31.88
N LEU A 423 14.30 16.80 31.36
CA LEU A 423 13.43 16.61 30.19
C LEU A 423 11.93 16.83 30.52
N GLY A 424 11.56 16.84 31.80
CA GLY A 424 10.19 16.92 32.28
C GLY A 424 9.40 15.64 31.98
N ILE A 425 10.04 14.47 32.05
CA ILE A 425 9.36 13.19 31.88
C ILE A 425 8.35 13.00 33.01
N THR A 426 7.14 12.61 32.63
CA THR A 426 5.99 12.40 33.55
C THR A 426 5.54 10.94 33.59
N HIS A 427 5.88 10.16 32.56
CA HIS A 427 5.47 8.77 32.42
C HIS A 427 6.65 7.96 31.90
N ILE A 428 6.89 6.78 32.49
CA ILE A 428 7.99 5.89 32.10
C ILE A 428 7.42 4.52 31.75
N LEU A 429 7.67 4.07 30.52
CA LEU A 429 7.39 2.71 30.08
C LEU A 429 8.70 1.92 29.95
N ASN A 430 8.92 0.98 30.86
CA ASN A 430 10.08 0.11 30.84
C ASN A 430 9.73 -1.19 30.08
N ALA A 431 10.17 -1.28 28.83
CA ALA A 431 9.93 -2.43 27.95
C ALA A 431 10.83 -3.64 28.25
N ALA A 432 11.57 -3.63 29.35
CA ALA A 432 12.46 -4.70 29.80
C ALA A 432 12.48 -4.78 31.33
N ALA A 433 11.31 -4.59 31.95
CA ALA A 433 11.17 -4.59 33.40
C ALA A 433 11.53 -5.96 34.00
N GLY A 434 11.88 -5.94 35.29
CA GLY A 434 12.11 -7.15 36.08
C GLY A 434 13.46 -7.15 36.79
N ARG A 435 13.50 -7.88 37.91
CA ARG A 435 14.65 -7.96 38.81
C ARG A 435 15.93 -8.47 38.13
N HIS A 436 15.78 -9.36 37.15
CA HIS A 436 16.88 -9.94 36.38
C HIS A 436 17.10 -9.25 35.02
N ARG A 437 16.44 -8.11 34.78
CA ARG A 437 16.57 -7.31 33.55
C ARG A 437 16.89 -5.86 33.90
N ILE A 438 15.96 -4.93 33.70
CA ILE A 438 16.12 -3.53 34.06
C ILE A 438 15.27 -3.22 35.28
N ASN A 439 15.92 -3.23 36.45
CA ASN A 439 15.28 -2.97 37.73
C ASN A 439 15.16 -1.45 38.01
N THR A 440 14.30 -0.78 37.24
CA THR A 440 13.89 0.62 37.46
C THR A 440 12.38 0.68 37.69
N GLY A 441 11.86 -0.07 38.68
CA GLY A 441 10.42 -0.07 39.00
C GLY A 441 9.94 1.23 39.65
N GLN A 442 8.65 1.32 39.99
CA GLN A 442 8.07 2.49 40.68
C GLN A 442 8.88 2.95 41.91
N GLN A 443 9.39 1.99 42.71
CA GLN A 443 10.19 2.30 43.89
C GLN A 443 11.51 3.01 43.55
N PHE A 444 12.12 2.67 42.41
CA PHE A 444 13.35 3.31 41.93
C PHE A 444 13.09 4.78 41.61
N TYR A 445 11.91 5.13 41.10
CA TYR A 445 11.54 6.50 40.75
C TYR A 445 10.74 7.22 41.84
N SER A 446 10.79 6.77 43.09
CA SER A 446 9.95 7.31 44.19
C SER A 446 10.21 8.78 44.54
N ASP A 447 11.35 9.31 44.12
CA ASP A 447 11.80 10.71 44.21
C ASP A 447 11.45 11.55 42.96
N LEU A 448 10.79 10.96 41.96
CA LEU A 448 10.28 11.65 40.78
C LEU A 448 8.74 11.56 40.75
N GLU A 449 8.08 12.63 40.32
CA GLU A 449 6.64 12.63 40.04
C GLU A 449 6.35 11.98 38.68
N VAL A 450 6.55 10.66 38.60
CA VAL A 450 6.33 9.89 37.37
C VAL A 450 5.40 8.69 37.57
N GLU A 451 4.53 8.47 36.59
CA GLU A 451 3.76 7.23 36.48
C GLU A 451 4.60 6.15 35.78
N TYR A 452 4.67 4.95 36.35
CA TYR A 452 5.48 3.86 35.81
C TYR A 452 4.62 2.72 35.25
N HIS A 453 5.01 2.23 34.07
CA HIS A 453 4.49 0.99 33.49
C HIS A 453 5.63 0.05 33.11
N GLY A 454 5.66 -1.14 33.72
CA GLY A 454 6.69 -2.15 33.47
C GLY A 454 6.17 -3.28 32.59
N VAL A 455 6.91 -3.59 31.53
CA VAL A 455 6.69 -4.75 30.66
C VAL A 455 7.90 -5.69 30.79
N GLU A 456 7.68 -6.90 31.30
CA GLU A 456 8.72 -7.91 31.47
C GLU A 456 9.04 -8.66 30.16
N ALA A 457 9.56 -7.95 29.17
CA ALA A 457 9.87 -8.55 27.86
C ALA A 457 11.32 -9.01 27.71
N ALA A 458 11.49 -10.25 27.23
CA ALA A 458 12.75 -10.78 26.75
C ALA A 458 13.05 -10.27 25.33
N ASP A 459 14.32 -10.15 24.94
CA ASP A 459 14.71 -9.65 23.61
C ASP A 459 15.19 -10.78 22.69
N HIS A 460 14.29 -11.71 22.37
CA HIS A 460 14.56 -12.77 21.40
C HIS A 460 13.33 -13.01 20.51
N PRO A 461 13.52 -13.55 19.29
CA PRO A 461 12.43 -13.73 18.32
C PRO A 461 11.27 -14.62 18.79
N GLU A 462 11.48 -15.49 19.77
CA GLU A 462 10.44 -16.40 20.28
C GLU A 462 9.57 -15.77 21.38
N PHE A 463 9.95 -14.61 21.91
CA PHE A 463 9.17 -13.95 22.94
C PHE A 463 7.89 -13.36 22.35
N ASN A 464 6.73 -13.64 22.97
CA ASN A 464 5.45 -13.07 22.54
C ASN A 464 5.25 -11.68 23.17
N LEU A 465 5.50 -10.63 22.40
CA LEU A 465 5.32 -9.23 22.77
C LEU A 465 3.88 -8.74 22.55
N GLN A 466 3.08 -9.44 21.74
CA GLN A 466 1.73 -9.05 21.34
C GLN A 466 0.77 -8.70 22.51
N PRO A 467 0.74 -9.46 23.62
CA PRO A 467 -0.13 -9.15 24.77
C PRO A 467 0.11 -7.76 25.37
N PHE A 468 1.29 -7.18 25.15
CA PHE A 468 1.68 -5.88 25.70
C PHE A 468 1.39 -4.72 24.75
N PHE A 469 1.03 -4.96 23.49
CA PHE A 469 0.78 -3.90 22.51
C PHE A 469 -0.34 -2.95 22.93
N SER A 470 -1.52 -3.47 23.25
CA SER A 470 -2.67 -2.63 23.63
C SER A 470 -2.47 -1.93 24.98
N PRO A 471 -2.03 -2.62 26.07
CA PRO A 471 -1.75 -1.96 27.34
C PRO A 471 -0.69 -0.86 27.23
N ALA A 472 0.42 -1.11 26.51
CA ALA A 472 1.46 -0.11 26.30
C ALA A 472 0.95 1.08 25.49
N ALA A 473 0.18 0.81 24.42
CA ALA A 473 -0.42 1.87 23.60
C ALA A 473 -1.38 2.75 24.40
N GLN A 474 -2.22 2.16 25.24
CA GLN A 474 -3.15 2.90 26.09
C GLN A 474 -2.44 3.75 27.14
N PHE A 475 -1.37 3.23 27.75
CA PHE A 475 -0.54 3.98 28.69
C PHE A 475 0.08 5.21 28.01
N ILE A 476 0.70 5.01 26.83
CA ILE A 476 1.31 6.08 26.06
C ILE A 476 0.25 7.11 25.62
N ASP A 477 -0.86 6.66 25.04
CA ASP A 477 -1.93 7.54 24.53
C ASP A 477 -2.59 8.37 25.63
N SER A 478 -2.88 7.76 26.78
CA SER A 478 -3.50 8.44 27.93
C SER A 478 -2.59 9.52 28.51
N ALA A 479 -1.29 9.25 28.58
CA ALA A 479 -0.29 10.21 29.04
C ALA A 479 -0.19 11.40 28.09
N LEU A 480 -0.08 11.14 26.79
CA LEU A 480 0.09 12.18 25.77
C LEU A 480 -1.18 13.06 25.63
N LYS A 481 -2.38 12.48 25.76
CA LYS A 481 -3.66 13.23 25.79
C LYS A 481 -3.76 14.22 26.96
N LYS A 482 -3.08 13.94 28.07
CA LYS A 482 -2.97 14.82 29.23
C LYS A 482 -1.77 15.78 29.13
N ASN A 483 -1.18 15.92 27.93
CA ASN A 483 0.02 16.71 27.68
C ASN A 483 1.25 16.25 28.49
N GLY A 484 1.27 14.98 28.92
CA GLY A 484 2.42 14.37 29.58
C GLY A 484 3.55 14.08 28.59
N LYS A 485 4.77 13.95 29.11
CA LYS A 485 5.93 13.43 28.38
C LYS A 485 6.24 11.99 28.78
N VAL A 486 6.35 11.12 27.78
CA VAL A 486 6.50 9.67 27.97
C VAL A 486 7.89 9.23 27.54
N PHE A 487 8.61 8.54 28.41
CA PHE A 487 9.89 7.91 28.11
C PHE A 487 9.75 6.39 28.03
N VAL A 488 9.95 5.83 26.83
CA VAL A 488 9.87 4.39 26.58
C VAL A 488 11.27 3.83 26.40
N HIS A 489 11.69 2.89 27.24
CA HIS A 489 13.06 2.38 27.18
C HIS A 489 13.15 0.86 27.23
N CYS A 490 14.28 0.34 26.77
CA CYS A 490 14.71 -1.03 27.04
C CYS A 490 16.20 -1.00 27.37
N ALA A 491 16.97 -2.04 27.02
CA ALA A 491 18.41 -2.04 27.28
C ALA A 491 19.14 -1.01 26.40
N MET A 492 18.89 -1.04 25.09
CA MET A 492 19.52 -0.17 24.08
C MET A 492 18.56 0.88 23.48
N GLY A 493 17.28 0.79 23.81
CA GLY A 493 16.27 1.63 23.16
C GLY A 493 16.06 1.33 21.67
N VAL A 494 16.25 0.08 21.23
CA VAL A 494 16.24 -0.31 19.80
C VAL A 494 15.13 -1.31 19.47
N SER A 495 15.07 -2.44 20.17
CA SER A 495 14.18 -3.57 19.82
C SER A 495 12.83 -3.51 20.55
N ARG A 496 12.76 -3.91 21.83
CA ARG A 496 11.50 -3.95 22.62
C ARG A 496 10.77 -2.61 22.70
N SER A 497 11.48 -1.55 23.08
CA SER A 497 10.91 -0.20 23.16
C SER A 497 10.45 0.31 21.79
N GLY A 498 11.22 0.04 20.74
CA GLY A 498 10.83 0.30 19.36
C GLY A 498 9.54 -0.42 18.99
N GLY A 499 9.44 -1.71 19.29
CA GLY A 499 8.26 -2.52 19.01
C GLY A 499 6.99 -2.00 19.68
N LEU A 500 7.05 -1.62 20.97
CA LEU A 500 5.89 -1.07 21.68
C LEU A 500 5.48 0.31 21.18
N VAL A 501 6.44 1.18 20.82
CA VAL A 501 6.13 2.49 20.22
C VAL A 501 5.52 2.34 18.83
N LEU A 502 6.00 1.40 18.01
CA LEU A 502 5.39 1.10 16.72
C LEU A 502 3.94 0.63 16.89
N ALA A 503 3.69 -0.30 17.82
CA ALA A 503 2.34 -0.78 18.11
C ALA A 503 1.40 0.36 18.55
N TYR A 504 1.89 1.29 19.38
CA TYR A 504 1.14 2.49 19.76
C TYR A 504 0.75 3.34 18.55
N LEU A 505 1.68 3.65 17.66
CA LEU A 505 1.40 4.46 16.46
C LEU A 505 0.38 3.77 15.54
N MET A 506 0.45 2.43 15.42
CA MET A 506 -0.51 1.66 14.65
C MET A 506 -1.91 1.67 15.29
N ILE A 507 -2.00 1.40 16.60
CA ILE A 507 -3.28 1.27 17.32
C ILE A 507 -3.98 2.62 17.51
N CYS A 508 -3.24 3.64 17.95
CA CYS A 508 -3.83 4.91 18.39
C CYS A 508 -3.82 5.98 17.29
N HIS A 509 -2.90 5.90 16.32
CA HIS A 509 -2.83 6.86 15.21
C HIS A 509 -3.21 6.26 13.85
N GLY A 510 -3.49 4.95 13.78
CA GLY A 510 -3.94 4.28 12.58
C GLY A 510 -2.87 4.19 11.48
N LEU A 511 -1.59 4.28 11.84
CA LEU A 511 -0.50 4.14 10.89
C LEU A 511 -0.34 2.67 10.47
N SER A 512 0.03 2.43 9.21
CA SER A 512 0.60 1.15 8.79
C SER A 512 1.92 0.88 9.50
N LEU A 513 2.35 -0.39 9.54
CA LEU A 513 3.63 -0.77 10.15
C LEU A 513 4.81 -0.03 9.49
N VAL A 514 4.77 0.14 8.16
CA VAL A 514 5.81 0.87 7.43
C VAL A 514 5.82 2.35 7.81
N GLU A 515 4.65 2.99 7.87
CA GLU A 515 4.54 4.40 8.27
C GLU A 515 5.02 4.62 9.70
N ALA A 516 4.67 3.72 10.63
CA ALA A 516 5.15 3.76 12.00
C ALA A 516 6.67 3.61 12.07
N ILE A 517 7.25 2.68 11.29
CA ILE A 517 8.71 2.50 11.20
C ILE A 517 9.37 3.77 10.68
N ILE A 518 8.85 4.34 9.60
CA ILE A 518 9.39 5.58 9.02
C ILE A 518 9.32 6.69 10.07
N ALA A 519 8.16 6.93 10.67
CA ALA A 519 7.94 8.00 11.66
C ALA A 519 8.96 7.97 12.80
N VAL A 520 9.20 6.79 13.39
CA VAL A 520 10.18 6.64 14.49
C VAL A 520 11.62 6.82 13.98
N ARG A 521 11.93 6.24 12.81
CA ARG A 521 13.29 6.25 12.24
C ARG A 521 13.76 7.60 11.73
N LEU A 522 12.87 8.57 11.60
CA LEU A 522 13.26 9.95 11.30
C LEU A 522 14.16 10.53 12.41
N ASN A 523 13.89 10.18 13.66
CA ASN A 523 14.58 10.73 14.83
C ASN A 523 15.44 9.71 15.58
N ARG A 524 15.17 8.40 15.41
CA ARG A 524 15.94 7.34 16.07
C ARG A 524 15.90 6.04 15.30
N ASP A 525 17.08 5.46 15.05
CA ASP A 525 17.13 4.08 14.57
C ASP A 525 16.59 3.11 15.62
N ILE A 526 15.57 2.37 15.20
CA ILE A 526 15.01 1.23 15.92
C ILE A 526 15.22 -0.02 15.10
N GLY A 527 15.11 -1.17 15.76
CA GLY A 527 15.26 -2.47 15.10
C GLY A 527 14.66 -3.55 15.96
N PRO A 528 13.32 -3.66 16.01
CA PRO A 528 12.67 -4.83 16.59
C PRO A 528 13.25 -6.09 15.94
N ASN A 529 13.47 -7.13 16.75
CA ASN A 529 13.92 -8.42 16.22
C ASN A 529 12.87 -9.03 15.26
N SER A 530 13.23 -10.08 14.51
CA SER A 530 12.30 -10.67 13.53
C SER A 530 10.99 -11.16 14.10
N GLY A 531 10.99 -11.72 15.31
CA GLY A 531 9.78 -12.19 15.96
C GLY A 531 8.83 -11.04 16.26
N PHE A 532 9.36 -9.91 16.73
CA PHE A 532 8.56 -8.72 17.01
C PHE A 532 8.05 -8.06 15.73
N LEU A 533 8.86 -8.02 14.67
CA LEU A 533 8.41 -7.51 13.36
C LEU A 533 7.26 -8.37 12.81
N GLU A 534 7.32 -9.69 12.96
CA GLU A 534 6.23 -10.57 12.53
C GLU A 534 4.97 -10.36 13.37
N GLN A 535 5.10 -10.21 14.69
CA GLN A 535 3.98 -9.90 15.57
C GLN A 535 3.34 -8.53 15.25
N LEU A 536 4.15 -7.53 14.84
CA LEU A 536 3.66 -6.24 14.39
C LEU A 536 2.95 -6.35 13.02
N ARG A 537 3.42 -7.20 12.10
CA ARG A 537 2.68 -7.49 10.86
C ARG A 537 1.33 -8.14 11.15
N GLN A 538 1.27 -9.07 12.09
CA GLN A 538 0.01 -9.68 12.54
C GLN A 538 -0.91 -8.64 13.17
N LEU A 539 -0.36 -7.68 13.93
CA LEU A 539 -1.14 -6.56 14.46
C LEU A 539 -1.76 -5.73 13.32
N GLU A 540 -0.98 -5.37 12.29
CA GLU A 540 -1.47 -4.63 11.11
C GLU A 540 -2.65 -5.34 10.43
N LEU A 541 -2.52 -6.65 10.20
CA LEU A 541 -3.60 -7.49 9.64
C LEU A 541 -4.85 -7.49 10.53
N SER A 542 -4.67 -7.58 11.85
CA SER A 542 -5.81 -7.58 12.78
C SER A 542 -6.56 -6.23 12.80
N LEU A 543 -5.84 -5.12 12.64
CA LEU A 543 -6.43 -3.78 12.59
C LEU A 543 -7.13 -3.53 11.25
N SER A 544 -6.58 -4.02 10.14
CA SER A 544 -7.22 -3.92 8.82
C SER A 544 -8.56 -4.67 8.78
N LEU A 545 -8.63 -5.86 9.38
CA LEU A 545 -9.89 -6.63 9.49
C LEU A 545 -10.94 -5.92 10.34
N LYS A 546 -10.57 -5.38 11.51
CA LYS A 546 -11.50 -4.66 12.40
C LYS A 546 -12.08 -3.40 11.75
N SER A 547 -11.25 -2.63 11.04
CA SER A 547 -11.72 -1.43 10.34
C SER A 547 -12.73 -1.75 9.23
N ARG A 548 -12.57 -2.90 8.54
CA ARG A 548 -13.51 -3.38 7.51
C ARG A 548 -14.86 -3.81 8.09
N GLN A 549 -14.85 -4.55 9.20
CA GLN A 549 -16.08 -4.98 9.90
C GLN A 549 -16.93 -3.79 10.36
N ILE A 550 -16.28 -2.73 10.89
CA ILE A 550 -16.96 -1.49 11.30
C ILE A 550 -17.59 -0.76 10.11
N THR A 551 -16.97 -0.78 8.93
CA THR A 551 -17.58 -0.20 7.72
C THR A 551 -18.74 -1.02 7.16
N GLU A 552 -18.73 -2.34 7.30
CA GLU A 552 -19.82 -3.21 6.83
C GLU A 552 -21.06 -3.12 7.74
N GLU A 553 -20.88 -3.07 9.07
CA GLU A 553 -22.00 -2.91 10.02
C GLU A 553 -22.69 -1.54 9.91
N ASN A 554 -21.95 -0.47 9.62
CA ASN A 554 -22.53 0.87 9.41
C ASN A 554 -23.30 1.00 8.08
N HIS A 555 -23.10 0.09 7.12
CA HIS A 555 -23.86 0.07 5.86
C HIS A 555 -25.17 -0.73 5.95
N THR A 556 -25.29 -1.67 6.89
CA THR A 556 -26.51 -2.45 7.09
C THR A 556 -27.61 -1.72 7.88
N ASP A 557 -27.29 -0.63 8.58
CA ASP A 557 -28.25 0.14 9.40
C ASP A 557 -28.95 1.29 8.65
N VAL A 558 -28.70 1.44 7.34
CA VAL A 558 -29.31 2.49 6.49
C VAL A 558 -30.09 1.90 5.30
N SER A 559 -30.50 0.63 5.40
CA SER A 559 -31.30 -0.06 4.36
C SER A 559 -32.75 -0.23 4.78
#